data_AF-A0AAD4K096-F1
#
_entry.id   AF-A0AAD4K096-F1
#
_cell.length_a   1.000
_cell.length_b   1.000
_cell.length_c   1.000
_cell.angle_alpha   90.00
_cell.angle_beta   90.00
_cell.angle_gamma   90.00
#
_symmetry.space_group_name_H-M   'P 1'
#
loop_
_entity.id
_entity.type
_entity.pdbx_description
1 polymer ?
#
loop_
_entity_poly.entity_id
_entity_poly.type
_entity_poly.pdbx_seq_one_letter_code
_entity_poly.pdbx_strand_id
1 'polypeptide(L)'
;SIENQLTMLQDELTKLKQSPVEETRKEYLKHYEKIGSKYYYIEANQKINWFAAAHKCHELGGHLLSLQNQQEYSAVTPKLNGSSYWIDINDLGYKGFYLSHTTGKTSPYFNWHKGEPNHAGNVENCVVLEKRKTSDAILMNDDKCLEFRLFVCEFNEHK
;
A
#
# COMPACT_ATOMS: atom_id res chain seq x y z
N SER A 1 -1.01 -27.07 38.88
CA SER A 1 0.01 -26.04 39.22
C SER A 1 -0.01 -24.98 38.13
N ILE A 2 0.30 -23.72 38.47
CA ILE A 2 0.53 -22.63 37.50
C ILE A 2 1.63 -23.03 36.50
N GLU A 3 2.63 -23.80 36.93
CA GLU A 3 3.73 -24.28 36.08
C GLU A 3 3.21 -25.13 34.92
N ASN A 4 2.28 -26.06 35.17
CA ASN A 4 1.70 -26.89 34.11
C ASN A 4 0.94 -26.04 33.08
N GLN A 5 0.25 -24.97 33.52
CA GLN A 5 -0.45 -24.06 32.60
C GLN A 5 0.55 -23.26 31.76
N LEU A 6 1.66 -22.79 32.34
CA LEU A 6 2.73 -22.11 31.62
C LEU A 6 3.37 -23.01 30.56
N THR A 7 3.64 -24.28 30.89
CA THR A 7 4.22 -25.23 29.93
C THR A 7 3.26 -25.47 28.76
N MET A 8 1.96 -25.66 29.02
CA MET A 8 0.99 -25.84 27.93
C MET A 8 0.89 -24.62 27.01
N LEU A 9 0.91 -23.41 27.57
CA LEU A 9 0.92 -22.17 26.79
C LEU A 9 2.20 -22.02 25.95
N GLN A 10 3.36 -22.44 26.47
CA GLN A 10 4.62 -22.43 25.72
C GLN A 10 4.60 -23.42 24.55
N ASP A 11 4.02 -24.60 24.75
CA ASP A 11 3.87 -25.61 23.69
C ASP A 11 2.91 -25.13 22.58
N GLU A 12 1.78 -24.51 22.95
CA GLU A 12 0.86 -23.90 21.98
C GLU A 12 1.53 -22.78 21.19
N LEU A 13 2.27 -21.89 21.86
CA LEU A 13 3.02 -20.82 21.19
C LEU A 13 4.07 -21.37 20.20
N THR A 14 4.74 -22.46 20.57
CA THR A 14 5.73 -23.11 19.71
C THR A 14 5.08 -23.70 18.45
N LYS A 15 3.90 -24.35 18.60
CA LYS A 15 3.11 -24.85 17.47
C LYS A 15 2.64 -23.73 16.55
N LEU A 16 2.18 -22.60 17.12
CA LEU A 16 1.75 -21.44 16.34
C LEU A 16 2.90 -20.86 15.48
N LYS A 17 4.09 -20.74 16.05
CA LYS A 17 5.30 -20.24 15.35
C LYS A 17 5.76 -21.13 14.19
N GLN A 18 5.37 -22.39 14.20
CA GLN A 18 5.69 -23.40 13.17
C GLN A 18 4.50 -23.72 12.27
N SER A 19 3.41 -22.94 12.37
CA SER A 19 2.24 -23.15 11.53
C SER A 19 2.54 -22.81 10.05
N PRO A 20 1.87 -23.48 9.10
CA PRO A 20 1.97 -23.14 7.67
C PRO A 20 1.63 -21.68 7.35
N VAL A 21 0.76 -21.07 8.15
CA VAL A 21 0.39 -19.65 8.04
C VAL A 21 1.58 -18.76 8.37
N GLU A 22 2.31 -19.05 9.45
CA GLU A 22 3.53 -18.31 9.83
C GLU A 22 4.67 -18.49 8.84
N GLU A 23 4.79 -19.67 8.22
CA GLU A 23 5.77 -19.92 7.17
C GLU A 23 5.45 -19.13 5.89
N THR A 24 4.19 -19.16 5.46
CA THR A 24 3.70 -18.35 4.33
C THR A 24 3.92 -16.86 4.58
N ARG A 25 3.64 -16.39 5.81
CA ARG A 25 3.89 -15.00 6.22
C ARG A 25 5.36 -14.62 6.08
N LYS A 26 6.28 -15.47 6.57
CA LYS A 26 7.72 -15.24 6.44
C LYS A 26 8.15 -15.17 4.98
N GLU A 27 7.54 -15.97 4.11
CA GLU A 27 7.82 -15.94 2.67
C GLU A 27 7.40 -14.62 2.03
N TYR A 28 6.19 -14.11 2.30
CA TYR A 28 5.78 -12.80 1.82
C TYR A 28 6.71 -11.70 2.32
N LEU A 29 7.02 -11.68 3.61
CA LEU A 29 7.86 -10.65 4.24
C LEU A 29 9.29 -10.56 3.67
N LYS A 30 9.82 -11.60 3.00
CA LYS A 30 11.11 -11.50 2.29
C LYS A 30 11.11 -10.45 1.18
N HIS A 31 9.94 -10.14 0.64
CA HIS A 31 9.76 -9.13 -0.42
C HIS A 31 9.61 -7.72 0.15
N TYR A 32 9.31 -7.56 1.44
CA TYR A 32 8.95 -6.27 2.01
C TYR A 32 10.05 -5.66 2.89
N GLU A 33 10.19 -4.34 2.83
CA GLU A 33 11.00 -3.56 3.78
C GLU A 33 10.10 -3.09 4.95
N LYS A 34 10.57 -3.28 6.18
CA LYS A 34 9.89 -2.71 7.36
C LYS A 34 10.18 -1.22 7.46
N ILE A 35 9.14 -0.38 7.38
CA ILE A 35 9.24 1.08 7.51
C ILE A 35 8.24 1.54 8.58
N GLY A 36 8.74 2.01 9.71
CA GLY A 36 7.90 2.31 10.86
C GLY A 36 7.22 1.05 11.41
N SER A 37 5.89 1.06 11.49
CA SER A 37 5.08 -0.06 12.01
C SER A 37 4.56 -1.02 10.93
N LYS A 38 4.80 -0.74 9.64
CA LYS A 38 4.27 -1.51 8.51
C LYS A 38 5.40 -2.00 7.60
N TYR A 39 5.01 -2.86 6.65
CA TYR A 39 5.91 -3.43 5.66
C TYR A 39 5.51 -2.93 4.28
N TYR A 40 6.49 -2.56 3.47
CA TYR A 40 6.25 -2.04 2.12
C TYR A 40 7.10 -2.76 1.07
N TYR A 41 6.47 -3.10 -0.04
CA TYR A 41 7.15 -3.52 -1.25
C TYR A 41 7.07 -2.36 -2.24
N ILE A 42 8.22 -1.82 -2.64
CA ILE A 42 8.30 -0.70 -3.57
C ILE A 42 8.84 -1.26 -4.90
N GLU A 43 7.96 -1.39 -5.90
CA GLU A 43 8.37 -1.85 -7.23
C GLU A 43 9.29 -0.82 -7.89
N ALA A 44 10.43 -1.26 -8.41
CA ALA A 44 11.45 -0.37 -8.96
C ALA A 44 11.54 -0.43 -10.50
N ASN A 45 11.08 -1.52 -11.11
CA ASN A 45 11.38 -1.87 -12.50
C ASN A 45 10.11 -2.09 -13.32
N GLN A 46 9.11 -2.81 -12.79
CA GLN A 46 7.95 -3.21 -13.55
C GLN A 46 6.84 -2.16 -13.47
N LYS A 47 6.56 -1.49 -14.61
CA LYS A 47 5.40 -0.61 -14.74
C LYS A 47 4.19 -1.40 -15.24
N ILE A 48 3.06 -1.25 -14.58
CA ILE A 48 1.78 -1.91 -14.92
C ILE A 48 0.61 -0.96 -14.66
N ASN A 49 -0.58 -1.35 -15.12
CA ASN A 49 -1.81 -0.61 -14.84
C ASN A 49 -2.28 -0.80 -13.40
N TRP A 50 -3.17 0.07 -12.94
CA TRP A 50 -3.62 0.12 -11.55
C TRP A 50 -4.28 -1.20 -11.10
N PHE A 51 -5.10 -1.82 -11.96
CA PHE A 51 -5.77 -3.09 -11.66
C PHE A 51 -4.77 -4.24 -11.50
N ALA A 52 -3.79 -4.31 -12.40
CA ALA A 52 -2.71 -5.29 -12.32
C ALA A 52 -1.84 -5.06 -11.08
N ALA A 53 -1.59 -3.82 -10.69
CA ALA A 53 -0.87 -3.47 -9.46
C ALA A 53 -1.64 -3.91 -8.20
N ALA A 54 -2.95 -3.65 -8.14
CA ALA A 54 -3.81 -4.13 -7.05
C ALA A 54 -3.77 -5.65 -6.92
N HIS A 55 -3.91 -6.36 -8.05
CA HIS A 55 -3.78 -7.81 -8.09
C HIS A 55 -2.40 -8.28 -7.64
N LYS A 56 -1.32 -7.62 -8.11
CA LYS A 56 0.05 -7.98 -7.76
C LYS A 56 0.33 -7.84 -6.27
N CYS A 57 -0.17 -6.78 -5.64
CA CYS A 57 -0.05 -6.64 -4.19
C CYS A 57 -0.82 -7.72 -3.43
N HIS A 58 -2.00 -8.13 -3.93
CA HIS A 58 -2.76 -9.23 -3.35
C HIS A 58 -2.02 -10.58 -3.48
N GLU A 59 -1.38 -10.86 -4.63
CA GLU A 59 -0.53 -12.05 -4.80
C GLU A 59 0.67 -12.07 -3.82
N LEU A 60 1.15 -10.90 -3.41
CA LEU A 60 2.21 -10.73 -2.42
C LEU A 60 1.69 -10.73 -0.97
N GLY A 61 0.42 -11.10 -0.77
CA GLY A 61 -0.22 -11.17 0.55
C GLY A 61 -0.59 -9.82 1.16
N GLY A 62 -0.43 -8.72 0.43
CA GLY A 62 -0.74 -7.37 0.87
C GLY A 62 -1.82 -6.70 0.01
N HIS A 63 -1.81 -5.38 0.03
CA HIS A 63 -2.66 -4.54 -0.82
C HIS A 63 -1.88 -3.33 -1.32
N LEU A 64 -2.43 -2.52 -2.21
CA LEU A 64 -1.78 -1.26 -2.60
C LEU A 64 -1.57 -0.36 -1.37
N LEU A 65 -0.57 0.52 -1.43
CA LEU A 65 -0.24 1.46 -0.35
C LEU A 65 -1.47 2.27 0.08
N SER A 66 -1.82 2.20 1.36
CA SER A 66 -2.98 2.89 1.94
C SER A 66 -2.50 3.82 3.05
N LEU A 67 -2.00 5.00 2.66
CA LEU A 67 -1.49 5.99 3.61
C LEU A 67 -2.57 6.42 4.61
N GLN A 68 -2.30 6.21 5.90
CA GLN A 68 -3.27 6.54 6.95
C GLN A 68 -3.06 7.92 7.57
N ASN A 69 -1.85 8.48 7.46
CA ASN A 69 -1.48 9.72 8.13
C ASN A 69 -0.16 10.31 7.58
N GLN A 70 0.19 11.52 8.05
CA GLN A 70 1.41 12.22 7.68
C GLN A 70 2.69 11.45 8.05
N GLN A 71 2.69 10.68 9.13
CA GLN A 71 3.86 9.93 9.58
C GLN A 71 4.20 8.82 8.57
N GLU A 72 3.19 8.07 8.11
CA GLU A 72 3.37 7.06 7.06
C GLU A 72 3.85 7.69 5.75
N TYR A 73 3.24 8.81 5.33
CA TYR A 73 3.67 9.54 4.14
C TYR A 73 5.14 9.96 4.24
N SER A 74 5.54 10.56 5.36
CA SER A 74 6.92 11.04 5.57
C SER A 74 7.93 9.91 5.68
N ALA A 75 7.50 8.70 6.04
CA ALA A 75 8.37 7.53 6.14
C ALA A 75 8.54 6.81 4.80
N VAL A 76 7.48 6.70 4.00
CA VAL A 76 7.47 5.98 2.72
C VAL A 76 8.02 6.82 1.57
N THR A 77 7.62 8.09 1.46
CA THR A 77 7.96 8.92 0.28
C THR A 77 9.46 9.12 0.05
N PRO A 78 10.35 9.22 1.06
CA PRO A 78 11.80 9.32 0.82
C PRO A 78 12.42 8.06 0.19
N LYS A 79 11.72 6.92 0.21
CA LYS A 79 12.18 5.67 -0.40
C LYS A 79 11.81 5.57 -1.89
N LEU A 80 10.95 6.45 -2.39
CA LEU A 80 10.51 6.47 -3.77
C LEU A 80 11.54 7.19 -4.65
N ASN A 81 11.71 6.73 -5.89
CA ASN A 81 12.73 7.28 -6.80
C ASN A 81 12.26 8.51 -7.60
N GLY A 82 11.09 9.08 -7.26
CA GLY A 82 10.48 10.21 -7.98
C GLY A 82 9.70 9.83 -9.23
N SER A 83 9.65 8.56 -9.62
CA SER A 83 8.65 8.06 -10.58
C SER A 83 7.24 8.17 -10.00
N SER A 84 6.24 7.93 -10.84
CA SER A 84 4.84 7.83 -10.44
C SER A 84 4.52 6.40 -9.96
N TYR A 85 3.84 6.29 -8.82
CA TYR A 85 3.51 5.04 -8.14
C TYR A 85 2.01 4.92 -7.86
N TRP A 86 1.36 3.84 -8.30
CA TRP A 86 -0.02 3.53 -7.93
C TRP A 86 -0.17 3.31 -6.42
N ILE A 87 -1.27 3.84 -5.87
CA ILE A 87 -1.70 3.66 -4.47
C ILE A 87 -3.15 3.19 -4.39
N ASP A 88 -3.61 2.83 -3.18
CA ASP A 88 -4.90 2.17 -2.90
C ASP A 88 -6.13 3.08 -3.11
N ILE A 89 -6.04 4.18 -3.84
CA ILE A 89 -7.10 5.18 -3.94
C ILE A 89 -7.62 5.26 -5.38
N ASN A 90 -8.95 5.25 -5.52
CA ASN A 90 -9.66 5.43 -6.79
C ASN A 90 -11.06 6.04 -6.56
N ASP A 91 -11.70 6.55 -7.60
CA ASP A 91 -13.10 7.00 -7.59
C ASP A 91 -13.98 6.19 -8.57
N LEU A 92 -13.56 4.97 -8.93
CA LEU A 92 -14.22 4.10 -9.92
C LEU A 92 -15.66 3.71 -9.51
N GLY A 93 -15.92 3.61 -8.21
CA GLY A 93 -17.25 3.28 -7.70
C GLY A 93 -18.21 4.48 -7.68
N TYR A 94 -17.69 5.69 -7.45
CA TYR A 94 -18.50 6.90 -7.38
C TYR A 94 -17.66 8.13 -7.73
N LYS A 95 -17.88 8.70 -8.92
CA LYS A 95 -17.06 9.76 -9.51
C LYS A 95 -16.93 10.97 -8.56
N GLY A 96 -15.69 11.41 -8.33
CA GLY A 96 -15.37 12.52 -7.43
C GLY A 96 -15.29 12.12 -5.95
N PHE A 97 -15.57 10.86 -5.60
CA PHE A 97 -15.42 10.35 -4.23
C PHE A 97 -14.30 9.31 -4.20
N TYR A 98 -13.13 9.77 -3.78
CA TYR A 98 -11.93 8.95 -3.70
C TYR A 98 -11.96 8.03 -2.47
N LEU A 99 -12.02 6.73 -2.71
CA LEU A 99 -12.12 5.68 -1.71
C LEU A 99 -10.90 4.77 -1.77
N SER A 100 -10.56 4.19 -0.63
CA SER A 100 -9.63 3.08 -0.54
C SER A 100 -10.24 1.86 -1.24
N HIS A 101 -9.52 1.26 -2.19
CA HIS A 101 -9.95 0.02 -2.83
C HIS A 101 -10.03 -1.12 -1.82
N THR A 102 -9.04 -1.19 -0.93
CA THR A 102 -8.94 -2.24 0.09
C THR A 102 -10.07 -2.19 1.11
N THR A 103 -10.49 -0.99 1.54
CA THR A 103 -11.46 -0.85 2.65
C THR A 103 -12.85 -0.40 2.21
N GLY A 104 -13.00 0.12 0.99
CA GLY A 104 -14.23 0.75 0.51
C GLY A 104 -14.59 2.05 1.25
N LYS A 105 -13.71 2.58 2.11
CA LYS A 105 -13.92 3.81 2.89
C LYS A 105 -13.09 4.94 2.32
N THR A 106 -13.47 6.19 2.63
CA THR A 106 -12.66 7.36 2.31
C THR A 106 -11.26 7.22 2.92
N SER A 107 -10.22 7.51 2.14
CA SER A 107 -8.86 7.57 2.67
C SER A 107 -8.79 8.62 3.78
N PRO A 108 -8.21 8.31 4.95
CA PRO A 108 -8.07 9.28 6.04
C PRO A 108 -6.96 10.31 5.75
N TYR A 109 -6.13 10.09 4.73
CA TYR A 109 -5.04 10.98 4.36
C TYR A 109 -5.03 11.23 2.85
N PHE A 110 -5.00 12.52 2.51
CA PHE A 110 -4.82 13.03 1.17
C PHE A 110 -3.77 14.13 1.19
N ASN A 111 -2.89 14.12 0.18
CA ASN A 111 -1.88 15.15 0.00
C ASN A 111 -1.69 15.41 -1.48
N TRP A 112 -2.67 16.10 -2.08
CA TRP A 112 -2.76 16.36 -3.51
C TRP A 112 -1.76 17.42 -3.98
N HIS A 113 -1.30 17.29 -5.22
CA HIS A 113 -0.69 18.42 -5.92
C HIS A 113 -1.70 19.56 -6.04
N LYS A 114 -1.19 20.79 -6.12
CA LYS A 114 -2.04 21.96 -6.34
C LYS A 114 -2.81 21.79 -7.65
N GLY A 115 -4.14 21.86 -7.57
CA GLY A 115 -5.05 21.69 -8.71
C GLY A 115 -5.61 20.28 -8.86
N GLU A 116 -5.15 19.31 -8.07
CA GLU A 116 -5.64 17.94 -8.08
C GLU A 116 -6.66 17.64 -6.97
N PRO A 117 -7.53 16.64 -7.16
CA PRO A 117 -7.74 15.90 -8.41
C PRO A 117 -8.51 16.72 -9.45
N ASN A 118 -8.08 16.69 -10.71
CA ASN A 118 -8.66 17.51 -11.78
C ASN A 118 -9.56 16.72 -12.76
N HIS A 119 -9.53 15.39 -12.69
CA HIS A 119 -10.25 14.48 -13.58
C HIS A 119 -9.98 14.77 -15.06
N ALA A 120 -8.72 14.83 -15.49
CA ALA A 120 -8.40 15.31 -16.84
C ALA A 120 -9.10 14.45 -17.89
N GLY A 121 -9.85 15.12 -18.77
CA GLY A 121 -10.66 14.45 -19.80
C GLY A 121 -11.74 13.51 -19.26
N ASN A 122 -12.13 13.63 -17.98
CA ASN A 122 -13.07 12.77 -17.27
C ASN A 122 -12.69 11.28 -17.23
N VAL A 123 -11.41 10.95 -17.42
CA VAL A 123 -10.93 9.55 -17.50
C VAL A 123 -9.90 9.17 -16.44
N GLU A 124 -9.45 10.14 -15.65
CA GLU A 124 -8.56 9.92 -14.51
C GLU A 124 -9.39 9.51 -13.30
N ASN A 125 -9.14 8.29 -12.82
CA ASN A 125 -9.95 7.65 -11.77
C ASN A 125 -9.13 6.88 -10.73
N CYS A 126 -7.81 6.78 -10.91
CA CYS A 126 -6.89 6.06 -10.04
C CYS A 126 -5.78 6.98 -9.59
N VAL A 127 -5.27 6.81 -8.37
CA VAL A 127 -4.34 7.79 -7.79
C VAL A 127 -2.90 7.29 -7.84
N VAL A 128 -2.00 8.17 -8.25
CA VAL A 128 -0.55 8.01 -8.10
C VAL A 128 0.02 8.92 -7.02
N LEU A 129 1.13 8.50 -6.42
CA LEU A 129 2.12 9.40 -5.84
C LEU A 129 3.16 9.73 -6.91
N GLU A 130 3.43 11.02 -7.15
CA GLU A 130 4.38 11.44 -8.19
C GLU A 130 5.15 12.71 -7.83
N LYS A 131 6.36 12.83 -8.37
CA LYS A 131 7.15 14.07 -8.32
C LYS A 131 6.87 14.90 -9.58
N ARG A 132 6.47 16.16 -9.41
CA ARG A 132 6.32 17.13 -10.52
C ARG A 132 7.54 18.01 -10.64
N LYS A 133 7.85 18.51 -11.84
CA LYS A 133 8.97 19.47 -12.04
C LYS A 133 8.83 20.75 -11.21
N THR A 134 7.61 21.10 -10.82
CA THR A 134 7.26 22.30 -10.06
C THR A 134 7.30 22.11 -8.55
N SER A 135 7.60 20.90 -8.06
CA SER A 135 7.59 20.57 -6.63
C SER A 135 8.66 19.54 -6.30
N ASP A 136 9.40 19.76 -5.22
CA ASP A 136 10.31 18.73 -4.70
C ASP A 136 9.59 17.61 -3.95
N ALA A 137 8.34 17.85 -3.53
CA ALA A 137 7.52 16.86 -2.85
C ALA A 137 6.87 15.87 -3.81
N ILE A 138 6.77 14.61 -3.37
CA ILE A 138 6.00 13.56 -4.03
C ILE A 138 4.57 13.64 -3.51
N LEU A 139 3.64 14.13 -4.32
CA LEU A 139 2.24 14.35 -3.92
C LEU A 139 1.29 13.54 -4.81
N MET A 140 0.01 13.52 -4.44
CA MET A 140 -1.03 12.75 -5.12
C MET A 140 -1.49 13.45 -6.40
N ASN A 141 -1.78 12.64 -7.41
CA ASN A 141 -2.44 13.02 -8.66
C ASN A 141 -3.44 11.93 -9.06
N ASP A 142 -4.60 12.29 -9.57
CA ASP A 142 -5.46 11.33 -10.27
C ASP A 142 -4.93 11.13 -11.70
N ASP A 143 -4.90 9.87 -12.13
CA ASP A 143 -4.34 9.45 -13.40
C ASP A 143 -5.25 8.37 -14.00
N LYS A 144 -5.04 8.08 -15.29
CA LYS A 144 -5.83 7.10 -16.03
C LYS A 144 -5.43 5.71 -15.55
N CYS A 145 -6.38 4.95 -15.04
CA CYS A 145 -6.11 3.63 -14.44
C CYS A 145 -5.35 2.64 -15.36
N LEU A 146 -5.45 2.80 -16.68
CA LEU A 146 -4.78 1.95 -17.68
C LEU A 146 -3.35 2.37 -18.02
N GLU A 147 -2.87 3.47 -17.46
CA GLU A 147 -1.49 3.92 -17.63
C GLU A 147 -0.50 3.00 -16.91
N PHE A 148 0.73 2.97 -17.40
CA PHE A 148 1.77 2.10 -16.86
C PHE A 148 2.60 2.89 -15.85
N ARG A 149 2.52 2.52 -14.58
CA ARG A 149 3.21 3.17 -13.46
C ARG A 149 3.84 2.10 -12.56
N LEU A 150 4.83 2.50 -11.75
CA LEU A 150 5.30 1.64 -10.66
C LEU A 150 4.19 1.55 -9.60
N PHE A 151 4.37 0.74 -8.57
CA PHE A 151 3.38 0.60 -7.52
C PHE A 151 4.04 0.32 -6.17
N VAL A 152 3.32 0.62 -5.10
CA VAL A 152 3.74 0.29 -3.74
C VAL A 152 2.70 -0.62 -3.13
N CYS A 153 3.13 -1.76 -2.60
CA CYS A 153 2.30 -2.61 -1.77
C CYS A 153 2.57 -2.35 -0.29
N GLU A 154 1.53 -2.48 0.51
CA GLU A 154 1.54 -2.43 1.96
C GLU A 154 1.13 -3.80 2.51
N PHE A 155 1.81 -4.22 3.56
CA PHE A 155 1.45 -5.38 4.38
C PHE A 155 1.40 -4.97 5.84
N ASN A 156 0.33 -5.37 6.54
CA ASN A 156 0.11 -5.03 7.95
C ASN A 156 0.10 -6.31 8.81
N GLU A 157 0.88 -6.34 9.89
CA GLU A 157 0.95 -7.46 10.83
C GLU A 157 -0.32 -7.61 11.71
N HIS A 158 -1.25 -6.65 11.67
CA HIS A 158 -2.33 -6.53 12.67
C HIS A 158 -3.74 -6.38 12.09
N LYS A 159 -4.00 -6.84 10.87
CA LYS A 159 -5.37 -7.00 10.37
C LYS A 159 -5.71 -8.47 10.19
#